data_AF-A0A0N1CRK9-F1
#
_entry.id   AF-A0A0N1CRK9-F1
#
_cell.length_a   1.000
_cell.length_b   1.000
_cell.length_c   1.000
_cell.angle_alpha   90.00
_cell.angle_beta   90.00
_cell.angle_gamma   90.00
#
_symmetry.space_group_name_H-M   'P 1'
#
loop_
_entity.id
_entity.type
_entity.pdbx_description
1 polymer ?
#
loop_
_entity_poly.entity_id
_entity_poly.type
_entity_poly.pdbx_seq_one_letter_code
_entity_poly.pdbx_strand_id
1 'polypeptide(L)'
;MTPTDPAPSPAPARGGPVDALDVVRFVTLILAFLSLGFWGYLAWPFPFPSLAFMIGAPLFAIVVWGLFRSPRAPIATDAVGKALVEIAIMGAVVAAWAMLGYPVVAVAFAVLAGVTGVLVFRREDRRGARR
;
A
#
# COMPACT_ATOMS: atom_id res chain seq x y z
N MET A 1 8.00 33.12 -45.56
CA MET A 1 7.57 31.96 -44.75
C MET A 1 8.38 31.99 -43.47
N THR A 2 7.81 32.54 -42.39
CA THR A 2 8.42 32.50 -41.06
C THR A 2 8.22 31.09 -40.49
N PRO A 3 9.28 30.39 -40.03
CA PRO A 3 9.11 29.13 -39.31
C PRO A 3 8.29 29.40 -38.04
N THR A 4 7.12 28.78 -37.92
CA THR A 4 6.37 28.76 -36.67
C THR A 4 7.05 27.74 -35.76
N ASP A 5 7.93 28.20 -34.87
CA ASP A 5 8.49 27.33 -33.85
C ASP A 5 7.34 26.74 -33.01
N PRO A 6 7.24 25.41 -32.85
CA PRO A 6 6.22 24.82 -32.00
C PRO A 6 6.42 25.28 -30.56
N ALA A 7 5.34 25.75 -29.93
CA ALA A 7 5.36 26.21 -28.54
C ALA A 7 6.00 25.15 -27.61
N PRO A 8 6.80 25.56 -26.61
CA PRO A 8 7.43 24.63 -25.69
C PRO A 8 6.38 23.70 -25.05
N SER A 9 6.59 22.39 -25.14
CA SER A 9 5.75 21.43 -24.44
C SER A 9 5.81 21.71 -22.93
N PRO A 10 4.66 21.68 -22.21
CA PRO A 10 4.64 21.95 -20.79
C PRO A 10 5.57 20.98 -20.05
N ALA A 11 6.51 21.54 -19.28
CA ALA A 11 7.47 20.77 -18.52
C ALA A 11 6.73 19.83 -17.54
N PRO A 12 7.17 18.57 -17.38
CA PRO A 12 6.54 17.63 -16.47
C PRO A 12 6.52 18.22 -15.06
N ALA A 13 5.34 18.26 -14.45
CA ALA A 13 5.15 18.78 -13.10
C ALA A 13 6.08 18.02 -12.14
N ARG A 14 7.09 18.73 -11.59
CA ARG A 14 7.99 18.18 -10.58
C ARG A 14 7.17 17.79 -9.35
N GLY A 15 7.28 16.52 -8.95
CA GLY A 15 6.56 15.98 -7.79
C GLY A 15 6.81 16.82 -6.54
N GLY A 16 5.73 17.09 -5.79
CA GLY A 16 5.81 17.84 -4.54
C GLY A 16 6.67 17.14 -3.47
N PRO A 17 7.06 17.86 -2.41
CA PRO A 17 7.90 17.30 -1.35
C PRO A 17 7.26 16.08 -0.69
N VAL A 18 8.09 15.08 -0.38
CA VAL A 18 7.70 13.84 0.31
C VAL A 18 7.12 14.19 1.68
N ASP A 19 5.87 13.81 1.93
CA ASP A 19 5.18 14.08 3.19
C ASP A 19 5.54 13.01 4.23
N ALA A 20 5.53 13.35 5.52
CA ALA A 20 5.78 12.41 6.61
C ALA A 20 4.80 11.21 6.57
N LEU A 21 3.58 11.46 6.08
CA LEU A 21 2.58 10.41 5.89
C LEU A 21 2.95 9.42 4.78
N ASP A 22 3.65 9.86 3.73
CA ASP A 22 4.13 8.97 2.67
C ASP A 22 5.22 8.04 3.18
N VAL A 23 6.11 8.55 4.04
CA VAL A 23 7.13 7.74 4.71
C VAL A 23 6.49 6.71 5.63
N VAL A 24 5.55 7.12 6.49
CA VAL A 24 4.86 6.18 7.39
C VAL A 24 4.13 5.10 6.59
N ARG A 25 3.44 5.46 5.50
CA ARG A 25 2.79 4.47 4.61
C ARG A 25 3.79 3.52 4.00
N PHE A 26 4.94 4.01 3.56
CA PHE A 26 5.98 3.18 2.96
C PHE A 26 6.57 2.20 3.99
N VAL A 27 6.83 2.64 5.23
CA VAL A 27 7.29 1.76 6.30
C VAL A 27 6.24 0.71 6.66
N THR A 28 4.98 1.11 6.83
CA THR A 28 3.87 0.17 7.08
C THR A 28 3.74 -0.86 5.95
N LEU A 29 3.95 -0.43 4.70
CA LEU A 29 3.94 -1.31 3.54
C LEU A 29 5.05 -2.37 3.61
N ILE A 30 6.27 -1.97 3.92
CA ILE A 30 7.40 -2.89 4.09
C ILE A 30 7.11 -3.90 5.19
N LEU A 31 6.64 -3.43 6.35
CA LEU A 31 6.32 -4.29 7.49
C LEU A 31 5.20 -5.28 7.16
N ALA A 32 4.21 -4.86 6.37
CA ALA A 32 3.14 -5.74 5.92
C ALA A 32 3.68 -6.87 5.02
N PHE A 33 4.51 -6.55 4.03
CA PHE A 33 5.09 -7.58 3.15
C PHE A 33 6.05 -8.52 3.88
N LEU A 34 6.85 -8.01 4.82
CA LEU A 34 7.70 -8.85 5.67
C LEU A 34 6.86 -9.81 6.51
N SER A 35 5.75 -9.33 7.08
CA SER A 35 4.83 -10.15 7.88
C SER A 35 4.18 -11.25 7.02
N LEU A 36 3.76 -10.94 5.79
CA LEU A 36 3.20 -11.92 4.86
C LEU A 36 4.23 -12.97 4.42
N GLY A 37 5.47 -12.55 4.14
CA GLY A 37 6.54 -13.49 3.80
C GLY A 37 6.89 -14.41 4.98
N PHE A 38 6.94 -13.86 6.19
CA PHE A 38 7.20 -14.63 7.40
C PHE A 38 6.08 -15.64 7.70
N TRP A 39 4.82 -15.23 7.54
CA TRP A 39 3.68 -16.13 7.62
C TRP A 39 3.71 -17.20 6.53
N GLY A 40 3.99 -16.81 5.29
CA GLY A 40 4.08 -17.74 4.17
C GLY A 40 5.16 -18.82 4.39
N TYR A 41 6.25 -18.47 5.07
CA TYR A 41 7.27 -19.43 5.47
C TYR A 41 6.83 -20.32 6.64
N LEU A 42 6.31 -19.74 7.72
CA LEU A 42 6.03 -20.45 8.98
C LEU A 42 4.71 -21.22 9.03
N ALA A 43 3.70 -20.79 8.27
CA ALA A 43 2.36 -21.38 8.33
C ALA A 43 2.22 -22.70 7.55
N TRP A 44 3.23 -23.06 6.76
CA TRP A 44 3.16 -24.16 5.80
C TRP A 44 4.29 -25.18 5.99
N PRO A 45 4.03 -26.48 5.73
CA PRO A 45 5.04 -27.52 5.81
C PRO A 45 6.14 -27.36 4.73
N PHE A 46 7.38 -27.70 5.07
CA PHE A 46 8.51 -27.61 4.14
C PHE A 46 8.46 -28.70 3.06
N PRO A 47 9.07 -28.44 1.88
CA PRO A 47 9.62 -27.16 1.43
C PRO A 47 8.67 -26.36 0.52
N PHE A 48 7.76 -27.04 -0.19
CA PHE A 48 7.14 -26.48 -1.39
C PHE A 48 6.01 -25.46 -1.15
N PRO A 49 5.05 -25.66 -0.24
CA PRO A 49 4.04 -24.63 0.01
C PRO A 49 4.65 -23.44 0.76
N SER A 50 5.57 -23.70 1.69
CA SER A 50 6.26 -22.65 2.47
C SER A 50 6.97 -21.63 1.56
N LEU A 51 7.80 -22.11 0.62
CA LEU A 51 8.54 -21.21 -0.27
C LEU A 51 7.60 -20.46 -1.24
N ALA A 52 6.56 -21.15 -1.72
CA ALA A 52 5.57 -20.55 -2.60
C ALA A 52 4.79 -19.42 -1.91
N PHE A 53 4.34 -19.61 -0.66
CA PHE A 53 3.61 -18.56 0.07
C PHE A 53 4.52 -17.47 0.62
N MET A 54 5.76 -17.80 1.01
CA MET A 54 6.77 -16.81 1.45
C MET A 54 7.01 -15.75 0.38
N ILE A 55 7.01 -16.14 -0.90
CA ILE A 55 7.25 -15.22 -2.02
C ILE A 55 5.94 -14.75 -2.66
N GLY A 56 4.99 -15.67 -2.85
CA GLY A 56 3.73 -15.43 -3.55
C GLY A 56 2.80 -14.48 -2.79
N ALA A 57 2.69 -14.59 -1.47
CA ALA A 57 1.84 -13.71 -0.67
C ALA A 57 2.30 -12.23 -0.73
N PRO A 58 3.58 -11.89 -0.48
CA PRO A 58 4.03 -10.50 -0.63
C PRO A 58 3.98 -10.02 -2.08
N LEU A 59 4.33 -10.84 -3.08
CA LEU A 59 4.21 -10.45 -4.49
C LEU A 59 2.76 -10.13 -4.87
N PHE A 60 1.81 -10.98 -4.49
CA PHE A 60 0.40 -10.74 -4.73
C PHE A 60 -0.05 -9.42 -4.11
N ALA A 61 0.34 -9.16 -2.86
CA ALA A 61 0.02 -7.92 -2.18
C ALA A 61 0.66 -6.69 -2.86
N ILE A 62 1.89 -6.80 -3.38
CA ILE A 62 2.55 -5.74 -4.18
C ILE A 62 1.78 -5.47 -5.47
N VAL A 63 1.34 -6.51 -6.18
CA VAL A 63 0.59 -6.36 -7.44
C VAL A 63 -0.75 -5.67 -7.18
N VAL A 64 -1.49 -6.13 -6.17
CA VAL A 64 -2.76 -5.50 -5.77
C VAL A 64 -2.53 -4.04 -5.39
N TRP A 65 -1.49 -3.75 -4.60
CA TRP A 65 -1.14 -2.38 -4.25
C TRP A 65 -0.79 -1.53 -5.47
N GLY A 66 0.04 -2.04 -6.38
CA GLY A 66 0.46 -1.35 -7.60
C GLY A 66 -0.72 -1.04 -8.52
N LEU A 67 -1.74 -1.90 -8.56
CA LEU A 67 -2.88 -1.73 -9.45
C LEU A 67 -3.83 -0.61 -9.02
N PHE A 68 -4.02 -0.42 -7.71
CA PHE A 68 -5.02 0.50 -7.16
C PHE A 68 -4.43 1.74 -6.47
N ARG A 69 -3.23 1.62 -5.88
CA ARG A 69 -2.60 2.67 -5.04
C ARG A 69 -1.46 3.40 -5.75
N SER A 70 -0.93 2.88 -6.86
CA SER A 70 0.16 3.52 -7.59
C SER A 70 -0.26 4.89 -8.14
N PRO A 71 0.64 5.89 -8.15
CA PRO A 71 0.41 7.18 -8.84
C PRO A 71 0.08 7.00 -10.33
N ARG A 72 0.48 5.87 -10.91
CA ARG A 72 0.17 5.45 -12.29
C ARG A 72 -0.77 4.24 -12.33
N ALA A 73 -1.63 4.08 -11.31
CA ALA A 73 -2.63 3.02 -11.29
C ALA A 73 -3.43 3.05 -12.61
N PRO A 74 -3.44 1.93 -13.38
CA PRO A 74 -4.22 1.86 -14.61
C PRO A 74 -5.73 2.00 -14.35
N ILE A 75 -6.16 1.61 -13.14
CA ILE A 75 -7.55 1.72 -12.69
C ILE A 75 -7.69 3.07 -11.97
N ALA A 76 -8.53 3.95 -12.52
CA ALA A 76 -8.89 5.21 -11.90
C ALA A 76 -9.60 4.92 -10.58
N THR A 77 -8.82 4.92 -9.49
CA THR A 77 -9.28 4.49 -8.17
C THR A 77 -9.47 5.73 -7.30
N ASP A 78 -10.73 6.00 -6.98
CA ASP A 78 -11.20 6.96 -6.01
C ASP A 78 -10.77 6.61 -4.57
N ALA A 79 -10.93 7.53 -3.63
CA ALA A 79 -10.45 7.39 -2.24
C ALA A 79 -10.94 6.08 -1.59
N VAL A 80 -12.14 5.63 -1.94
CA VAL A 80 -12.76 4.39 -1.45
C VAL A 80 -11.94 3.16 -1.86
N GLY A 81 -11.54 3.05 -3.13
CA GLY A 81 -10.76 1.88 -3.58
C GLY A 81 -9.37 1.84 -2.96
N LYS A 82 -8.74 2.99 -2.71
CA LYS A 82 -7.46 3.06 -1.97
C LYS A 82 -7.62 2.59 -0.52
N ALA A 83 -8.71 2.96 0.14
CA ALA A 83 -9.02 2.54 1.50
C ALA A 83 -9.30 1.04 1.57
N LEU A 84 -10.04 0.47 0.62
CA LEU A 84 -10.32 -0.96 0.56
C LEU A 84 -9.04 -1.80 0.43
N VAL A 85 -8.11 -1.39 -0.43
CA VAL A 85 -6.81 -2.09 -0.56
C VAL A 85 -6.00 -1.99 0.73
N GLU A 86 -6.01 -0.85 1.39
CA GLU A 86 -5.29 -0.67 2.67
C GLU A 86 -5.88 -1.56 3.77
N ILE A 87 -7.21 -1.63 3.86
CA ILE A 87 -7.92 -2.54 4.77
C ILE A 87 -7.63 -4.00 4.42
N ALA A 88 -7.62 -4.38 3.14
CA ALA A 88 -7.35 -5.74 2.71
C ALA A 88 -5.92 -6.20 3.07
N ILE A 89 -4.92 -5.35 2.79
CA ILE A 89 -3.52 -5.64 3.14
C ILE A 89 -3.37 -5.76 4.66
N MET A 90 -3.95 -4.84 5.43
CA MET A 90 -3.82 -4.94 6.88
C MET A 90 -4.60 -6.11 7.46
N GLY A 91 -5.80 -6.39 6.96
CA GLY A 91 -6.57 -7.57 7.32
C GLY A 91 -5.77 -8.85 7.08
N ALA A 92 -5.04 -8.93 5.98
CA ALA A 92 -4.14 -10.06 5.69
C ALA A 92 -2.99 -10.17 6.71
N VAL A 93 -2.39 -9.05 7.14
CA VAL A 93 -1.33 -9.04 8.17
C VAL A 93 -1.88 -9.49 9.53
N VAL A 94 -3.04 -8.97 9.92
CA VAL A 94 -3.71 -9.34 11.19
C VAL A 94 -4.06 -10.83 11.19
N ALA A 95 -4.64 -11.33 10.09
CA ALA A 95 -4.95 -12.75 9.93
C ALA A 95 -3.68 -13.62 9.98
N ALA A 96 -2.61 -13.20 9.32
CA ALA A 96 -1.33 -13.89 9.32
C ALA A 96 -0.75 -14.06 10.74
N TRP A 97 -0.69 -12.97 11.52
CA TRP A 97 -0.20 -13.04 12.90
C TRP A 97 -1.14 -13.79 13.84
N ALA A 98 -2.46 -13.72 13.62
CA ALA A 98 -3.43 -14.51 14.36
C ALA A 98 -3.26 -16.02 14.09
N MET A 99 -3.04 -16.41 12.83
CA MET A 99 -2.77 -17.81 12.45
C MET A 99 -1.47 -18.35 13.04
N LEU A 100 -0.46 -17.49 13.23
CA LEU A 100 0.80 -17.86 13.89
C LEU A 100 0.70 -17.92 15.42
N GLY A 101 -0.45 -17.57 16.01
CA GLY A 101 -0.66 -17.60 17.46
C GLY A 101 -0.10 -16.39 18.22
N TYR A 102 0.21 -15.27 17.54
CA TYR A 102 0.73 -14.04 18.15
C TYR A 102 -0.32 -12.90 18.12
N PRO A 103 -1.37 -12.95 18.96
CA PRO A 103 -2.48 -11.99 18.90
C PRO A 103 -2.06 -10.56 19.25
N VAL A 104 -1.05 -10.38 20.11
CA VAL A 104 -0.54 -9.05 20.49
C VAL A 104 0.05 -8.32 19.27
N VAL A 105 0.81 -9.04 18.44
CA VAL A 105 1.41 -8.49 17.21
C VAL A 105 0.32 -8.15 16.20
N ALA A 106 -0.69 -9.00 16.07
CA ALA A 106 -1.85 -8.75 15.22
C ALA A 106 -2.58 -7.46 15.62
N VAL A 107 -2.84 -7.26 16.91
CA VAL A 107 -3.49 -6.04 17.43
C VAL A 107 -2.64 -4.80 17.20
N ALA A 108 -1.32 -4.87 17.43
CA ALA A 108 -0.43 -3.75 17.19
C ALA A 108 -0.45 -3.28 15.73
N PHE A 109 -0.43 -4.21 14.77
CA PHE A 109 -0.56 -3.89 13.34
C PHE A 109 -1.94 -3.33 12.98
N ALA A 110 -3.01 -3.89 13.55
CA ALA A 110 -4.37 -3.38 13.35
C ALA A 110 -4.51 -1.91 13.79
N VAL A 111 -3.95 -1.57 14.96
CA VAL A 111 -3.96 -0.20 15.49
C VAL A 111 -3.13 0.73 14.61
N LEU A 112 -1.90 0.33 14.26
CA LEU A 112 -1.02 1.15 13.42
C LEU A 112 -1.69 1.51 12.09
N ALA A 113 -2.31 0.52 11.44
CA ALA A 113 -3.00 0.72 10.17
C ALA A 113 -4.28 1.53 10.30
N GLY A 114 -5.06 1.31 11.37
CA GLY A 114 -6.24 2.10 11.65
C GLY A 114 -5.88 3.58 11.76
N VAL A 115 -4.82 3.90 12.51
CA VAL A 115 -4.33 5.26 12.68
C VAL A 115 -3.84 5.85 11.36
N THR A 116 -3.01 5.14 10.60
CA THR A 116 -2.52 5.65 9.31
C THR A 116 -3.64 5.83 8.29
N GLY A 117 -4.56 4.89 8.19
CA GLY A 117 -5.70 4.94 7.28
C GLY A 117 -6.63 6.13 7.59
N VAL A 118 -6.96 6.34 8.86
CA VAL A 118 -7.77 7.49 9.29
C VAL A 118 -7.07 8.82 9.00
N LEU A 119 -5.76 8.91 9.20
CA LEU A 119 -5.00 10.14 8.93
C LEU A 119 -4.94 10.46 7.42
N VAL A 120 -4.80 9.45 6.57
CA VAL A 120 -4.85 9.61 5.10
C VAL A 120 -6.24 10.08 4.68
N PHE A 121 -7.29 9.39 5.13
CA PHE A 121 -8.67 9.71 4.76
C PHE A 121 -9.04 11.16 5.10
N ARG A 122 -8.69 11.61 6.32
CA ARG A 122 -8.96 12.99 6.76
C ARG A 122 -8.21 14.05 5.95
N ARG A 123 -7.07 13.72 5.34
CA ARG A 123 -6.32 14.65 4.48
C ARG A 123 -6.91 14.74 3.08
N GLU A 124 -7.39 13.63 2.53
CA GLU A 124 -8.04 13.61 1.21
C GLU A 124 -9.33 14.43 1.24
N ASP A 125 -10.14 14.27 2.29
CA ASP A 125 -11.40 15.02 2.49
C ASP A 125 -11.18 16.55 2.54
N ARG A 126 -10.15 17.01 3.27
CA ARG A 126 -9.79 18.44 3.34
C ARG A 126 -9.32 19.06 2.03
N ARG A 127 -8.76 18.25 1.11
CA ARG A 127 -8.32 18.74 -0.22
C ARG A 127 -9.49 18.83 -1.19
N GLY A 128 -10.52 18.01 -1.02
CA GLY A 128 -11.78 18.09 -1.77
C GLY A 128 -12.57 19.36 -1.44
N ALA A 129 -12.64 19.74 -0.16
CA ALA A 129 -13.36 20.94 0.29
C ALA A 129 -12.71 22.29 -0.10
N ARG A 130 -11.53 22.28 -0.72
CA ARG A 130 -10.78 23.49 -1.15
C ARG A 130 -10.74 23.69 -2.67
N ARG A 131 -11.40 22.82 -3.44
CA ARG A 131 -11.58 22.95 -4.90
C ARG A 131 -13.02 23.31 -5.19
#